data_AF-A0A3B9J5C3-F1
#
_entry.id   AF-A0A3B9J5C3-F1
#
_cell.length_a   1.000
_cell.length_b   1.000
_cell.length_c   1.000
_cell.angle_alpha   90.00
_cell.angle_beta   90.00
_cell.angle_gamma   90.00
#
_symmetry.space_group_name_H-M   'P 1'
#
loop_
_entity.id
_entity.type
_entity.pdbx_description
1 polymer ?
#
loop_
_entity_poly.entity_id
_entity_poly.type
_entity_poly.pdbx_seq_one_letter_code
_entity_poly.pdbx_strand_id
1 'polypeptide(L)' 'MEDGFNKQDLSVVEASFTQDYVRHGYGGPSAHSLAEHIESLKAYHSALSNARFEIQQMVSDGDSVAVRYILRGTHTGT' A
#
# COMPACT_ATOMS: atom_id res chain seq x y z
N MET A 1 3.77 -3.91 -6.01
CA MET A 1 3.27 -3.01 -4.94
C MET A 1 3.46 -1.53 -5.29
N GLU A 2 4.67 -1.02 -5.50
CA GLU A 2 4.91 0.39 -5.85
C GLU A 2 4.12 0.83 -7.10
N ASP A 3 4.24 0.09 -8.20
CA ASP A 3 3.52 0.37 -9.44
C ASP A 3 2.00 0.28 -9.29
N GLY A 4 1.50 -0.71 -8.52
CA GLY A 4 0.06 -0.88 -8.29
C GLY A 4 -0.55 0.29 -7.53
N PHE A 5 0.17 0.84 -6.53
CA PHE A 5 -0.24 2.07 -5.86
C PHE A 5 -0.10 3.29 -6.78
N ASN A 6 1.10 3.54 -7.31
CA ASN A 6 1.40 4.77 -8.05
C ASN A 6 0.57 4.94 -9.33
N LYS A 7 0.24 3.85 -10.02
CA LYS A 7 -0.60 3.86 -11.24
C LYS A 7 -2.08 3.65 -10.94
N GLN A 8 -2.45 3.48 -9.67
CA GLN A 8 -3.79 3.07 -9.24
C GLN A 8 -4.28 1.79 -9.95
N ASP A 9 -3.35 0.91 -10.29
CA ASP A 9 -3.63 -0.37 -10.95
C ASP A 9 -3.79 -1.46 -9.90
N LEU A 10 -5.04 -1.71 -9.51
CA LEU A 10 -5.38 -2.71 -8.50
C LEU A 10 -5.10 -4.14 -8.96
N SER A 11 -5.02 -4.41 -10.27
CA SER A 11 -4.71 -5.75 -10.77
C SER A 11 -3.32 -6.23 -10.35
N VAL A 12 -2.36 -5.29 -10.24
CA VAL A 12 -1.01 -5.58 -9.72
C VAL A 12 -1.06 -5.93 -8.24
N VAL A 13 -1.94 -5.29 -7.47
CA VAL A 13 -2.15 -5.60 -6.05
C VAL A 13 -2.77 -6.99 -5.94
N GLU A 14 -3.87 -7.25 -6.63
CA GLU A 14 -4.56 -8.54 -6.61
C GLU A 14 -3.65 -9.72 -7.01
N ALA A 15 -2.78 -9.52 -8.01
CA ALA A 15 -1.82 -10.55 -8.43
C ALA A 15 -0.65 -10.77 -7.45
N SER A 16 -0.37 -9.82 -6.56
CA SER A 16 0.78 -9.88 -5.63
C SER A 16 0.43 -10.49 -4.26
N PHE A 17 -0.84 -10.58 -3.91
CA PHE A 17 -1.29 -11.03 -2.58
C PHE A 17 -2.10 -12.32 -2.65
N THR A 18 -2.02 -13.11 -1.58
CA THR A 18 -2.83 -14.32 -1.42
C THR A 18 -4.24 -13.98 -0.92
N GLN A 19 -5.18 -14.92 -1.06
CA GLN A 19 -6.57 -14.73 -0.61
C GLN A 19 -6.71 -14.63 0.91
N ASP A 20 -5.79 -15.22 1.67
CA ASP A 20 -5.73 -15.22 3.13
C ASP A 20 -4.88 -14.08 3.71
N TYR A 21 -4.52 -13.09 2.89
CA TYR A 21 -3.72 -11.95 3.30
C TYR A 21 -4.34 -11.16 4.47
N VAL A 22 -3.50 -10.82 5.45
CA VAL A 22 -3.80 -9.94 6.57
C VAL A 22 -2.72 -8.86 6.68
N ARG A 23 -3.14 -7.61 6.86
CA ARG A 23 -2.24 -6.50 7.18
C ARG A 23 -2.33 -6.18 8.67
N HIS A 24 -1.25 -6.42 9.39
CA HIS A 24 -1.11 -5.97 10.78
C HIS A 24 -0.69 -4.48 10.79
N GLY A 25 -1.57 -3.62 11.30
CA GLY A 25 -1.38 -2.17 11.25
C GLY A 25 -0.18 -1.66 12.05
N TYR A 26 0.61 -0.77 11.46
CA TYR A 26 1.56 0.12 12.13
C TYR A 26 1.55 1.48 11.43
N GLY A 27 1.09 2.54 12.10
CA GLY A 27 0.87 3.87 11.50
C GLY A 27 -0.47 4.04 10.76
N GLY A 28 -1.33 3.02 10.75
CA GLY A 28 -2.71 3.03 10.24
C GLY A 28 -3.51 1.83 10.78
N PRO A 29 -4.82 1.74 10.51
CA PRO A 29 -5.67 0.61 10.97
C PRO A 29 -5.12 -0.73 10.47
N SER A 30 -5.48 -1.86 11.06
CA SER A 30 -5.24 -3.18 10.43
C SER A 30 -6.18 -3.40 9.24
N ALA A 31 -5.89 -4.39 8.40
CA ALA A 31 -6.84 -4.93 7.42
C ALA A 31 -6.88 -6.46 7.55
N HIS A 32 -8.08 -7.01 7.67
CA HIS A 32 -8.32 -8.43 7.93
C HIS A 32 -8.57 -9.23 6.65
N SER A 33 -8.53 -8.57 5.49
CA SER A 33 -8.63 -9.21 4.17
C SER A 33 -7.93 -8.37 3.09
N LEU A 34 -7.68 -9.00 1.93
CA LEU A 34 -7.22 -8.29 0.73
C LEU A 34 -8.20 -7.21 0.28
N ALA A 35 -9.51 -7.47 0.38
CA ALA A 35 -10.54 -6.48 0.02
C ALA A 35 -10.46 -5.22 0.89
N GLU A 36 -10.36 -5.38 2.21
CA GLU A 36 -10.17 -4.25 3.13
C GLU A 36 -8.87 -3.50 2.85
N HIS A 37 -7.80 -4.21 2.48
CA HIS A 37 -6.56 -3.57 2.10
C HIS A 37 -6.70 -2.74 0.82
N ILE A 38 -7.35 -3.26 -0.21
CA ILE A 38 -7.61 -2.52 -1.46
C ILE A 38 -8.43 -1.25 -1.17
N GLU A 39 -9.48 -1.33 -0.34
CA GLU A 39 -10.24 -0.16 0.06
C GLU A 39 -9.38 0.87 0.80
N SER A 40 -8.42 0.43 1.63
CA SER A 40 -7.47 1.35 2.27
C SER A 40 -6.55 2.07 1.25
N LEU A 41 -6.13 1.40 0.17
CA LEU A 41 -5.32 2.03 -0.88
C LEU A 41 -6.13 3.09 -1.65
N LYS A 42 -7.41 2.80 -1.95
CA LYS A 42 -8.33 3.78 -2.55
C LYS A 42 -8.51 4.99 -1.64
N ALA A 43 -8.66 4.77 -0.33
CA ALA A 43 -8.78 5.84 0.65
C ALA A 43 -7.54 6.76 0.67
N TYR A 44 -6.32 6.20 0.57
CA TYR A 44 -5.10 7.01 0.47
C TYR A 44 -5.09 7.90 -0.77
N HIS A 45 -5.47 7.39 -1.94
CA HIS A 45 -5.54 8.20 -3.16
C HIS A 45 -6.65 9.26 -3.11
N SER A 46 -7.76 8.96 -2.42
CA SER A 46 -8.83 9.94 -2.18
C SER A 46 -8.39 11.06 -1.24
N ALA A 47 -7.64 10.75 -0.19
CA ALA A 47 -7.20 11.71 0.81
C ALA A 47 -5.95 12.53 0.39
N LEU A 48 -5.10 11.94 -0.46
CA LEU A 48 -3.84 12.52 -0.90
C LEU A 48 -3.81 12.63 -2.43
N SER A 49 -4.06 13.83 -2.94
CA SER A 49 -3.90 14.11 -4.37
C SER A 49 -2.44 13.94 -4.79
N ASN A 50 -2.22 13.37 -5.98
CA ASN A 50 -0.89 13.01 -6.49
C ASN A 50 -0.07 12.13 -5.53
N ALA A 51 -0.75 11.24 -4.79
CA ALA A 51 -0.08 10.30 -3.90
C ALA A 51 0.96 9.46 -4.66
N ARG A 52 2.19 9.43 -4.15
CA ARG A 52 3.29 8.66 -4.72
C ARG A 52 4.08 7.97 -3.63
N PHE A 53 4.23 6.66 -3.80
CA PHE A 53 5.06 5.78 -3.01
C PHE A 53 6.41 5.61 -3.70
N GLU A 54 7.50 5.79 -2.97
CA GLU A 54 8.86 5.69 -3.49
C GLU A 54 9.68 4.77 -2.57
N ILE A 55 10.06 3.59 -3.07
CA ILE A 55 10.90 2.65 -2.32
C ILE A 55 12.32 3.21 -2.21
N GLN A 56 12.77 3.44 -0.99
CA GLN A 56 14.13 3.94 -0.69
C GLN A 56 15.11 2.80 -0.46
N GLN A 57 14.64 1.71 0.14
CA GLN A 57 15.44 0.55 0.46
C GLN A 57 14.54 -0.67 0.63
N MET A 58 15.06 -1.82 0.22
CA MET A 58 14.44 -3.12 0.41
C MET A 58 15.50 -4.09 0.94
N VAL A 59 15.15 -4.85 1.99
CA VAL A 59 16.00 -5.91 2.54
C VAL A 59 15.13 -7.16 2.69
N SER A 60 15.66 -8.31 2.27
CA SER A 60 14.99 -9.61 2.38
C SER A 60 15.76 -10.54 3.31
N ASP A 61 15.04 -11.32 4.10
CA ASP A 61 15.56 -12.43 4.90
C ASP A 61 14.61 -13.61 4.80
N GLY A 62 15.00 -14.62 4.01
CA GLY A 62 14.16 -15.77 3.67
C GLY A 62 12.80 -15.34 3.10
N ASP A 63 11.74 -15.61 3.85
CA ASP A 63 10.35 -15.32 3.48
C ASP A 63 9.89 -13.91 3.87
N SER A 64 10.73 -13.11 4.54
CA SER A 64 10.40 -11.77 5.02
C SER A 64 11.06 -10.69 4.18
N VAL A 65 10.32 -9.62 3.90
CA VAL A 65 10.83 -8.42 3.21
C VAL A 65 10.48 -7.18 4.03
N ALA A 66 11.51 -6.38 4.33
CA ALA A 66 11.36 -5.06 4.93
C ALA A 66 11.57 -3.99 3.85
N VAL A 67 10.64 -3.04 3.77
CA VAL A 67 10.68 -1.93 2.81
C VAL A 67 10.69 -0.61 3.56
N ARG A 68 11.72 0.20 3.33
CA ARG A 68 11.71 1.62 3.70
C ARG A 68 11.25 2.41 2.49
N TYR A 69 10.23 3.25 2.67
CA TYR A 69 9.65 4.03 1.59
C TYR A 69 9.34 5.46 2.04
N ILE A 70 9.13 6.35 1.08
CA ILE A 70 8.55 7.67 1.27
C ILE A 70 7.19 7.69 0.57
N LEU A 71 6.14 8.05 1.31
CA LEU A 71 4.83 8.38 0.74
C LEU A 71 4.70 9.90 0.68
N ARG A 72 4.48 10.45 -0.52
CA ARG A 72 4.22 11.89 -0.75
C ARG A 72 2.82 12.06 -1.30
N GLY A 73 2.20 13.19 -1.03
CA GLY A 73 0.93 13.57 -1.61
C GLY A 73 0.43 14.88 -0.98
N THR A 74 -0.57 15.50 -1.60
CA THR A 74 -1.16 16.74 -1.11
C THR A 74 -2.53 16.44 -0.51
N HIS A 75 -2.64 16.63 0.81
CA HIS A 75 -3.92 16.60 1.51
C HIS A 75 -4.68 17.90 1.28
N THR A 76 -5.87 17.84 0.69
CA THR A 76 -6.64 19.03 0.28
C THR A 76 -7.60 19.55 1.34
N GLY A 77 -7.59 18.97 2.55
CA GLY A 77 -8.32 19.50 3.71
C GLY A 77 -9.68 18.86 3.98
N THR A 78 -9.88 17.60 3.58
CA THR A 78 -11.05 16.79 3.93
C THR A 78 -10.62 15.49 4.57
#